data_AF-C5LYP3-F1
#
_entry.id   AF-C5LYP3-F1
#
_cell.length_a   1.000
_cell.length_b   1.000
_cell.length_c   1.000
_cell.angle_alpha   90.00
_cell.angle_beta   90.00
_cell.angle_gamma   90.00
#
_symmetry.space_group_name_H-M   'P 1'
#
loop_
_entity.id
_entity.type
_entity.pdbx_description
1 polymer ?
#
loop_
_entity_poly.entity_id
_entity_poly.type
_entity_poly.pdbx_seq_one_letter_code
_entity_poly.pdbx_strand_id
1 'polypeptide(L)'
;MHSDAVGPEMFGIGKFLGGGGIQYSAQCICDDVTGDCTVCHGKLDAMQAAVGLANPLRVEQDFGKAMWYWADCTSDSWMDFYPSDGVANCSEEDLQDAMEKCWAFDRDVYGGPYKAKSIYFPKDMSIETLEYLAQASVDPVCQNAGDCVMLLDFYGHAMSEEPEDCDPSAGKCTSFDHRTPGWHLQMLAIWDKDEPTPTDKLAWIQQTYDSVFPVSLGEAFQNYIDSDLAEGREWISQYFPNADTYPRLQQVKCRYNGIDMFNFAAIDLMTIDIDDDICGVDTTTTTEVPTTTTTEVPTTTTTEVPTTTTTEVPTTTTTEVPTTTTTEVPTTTTTEVPTTTTTE
;
A
#
# COMPACT_ATOMS: atom_id res chain seq x y z
N MET A 1 15.25 -21.25 -8.42
CA MET A 1 14.39 -21.49 -7.24
C MET A 1 12.88 -21.36 -7.54
N HIS A 2 12.42 -21.22 -8.80
CA HIS A 2 10.98 -21.24 -9.15
C HIS A 2 10.71 -21.99 -10.46
N SER A 3 9.50 -22.52 -10.60
CA SER A 3 9.03 -23.28 -11.77
C SER A 3 7.91 -22.52 -12.45
N ASP A 4 8.10 -22.15 -13.73
CA ASP A 4 7.06 -21.56 -14.59
C ASP A 4 6.00 -22.59 -15.03
N ALA A 5 5.98 -23.78 -14.43
CA ALA A 5 5.07 -24.86 -14.81
C ALA A 5 3.66 -24.60 -14.27
N VAL A 6 2.69 -24.64 -15.19
CA VAL A 6 1.25 -24.70 -14.94
C VAL A 6 0.94 -25.74 -13.84
N GLY A 7 0.16 -25.33 -12.83
CA GLY A 7 -0.13 -26.12 -11.63
C GLY A 7 0.11 -25.31 -10.35
N PRO A 8 -0.09 -25.88 -9.16
CA PRO A 8 -0.13 -25.12 -7.91
C PRO A 8 1.10 -24.23 -7.70
N GLU A 9 0.84 -23.03 -7.19
CA GLU A 9 1.81 -21.98 -6.96
C GLU A 9 2.85 -22.41 -5.93
N MET A 10 4.12 -22.10 -6.19
CA MET A 10 5.18 -22.22 -5.19
C MET A 10 5.60 -20.85 -4.70
N PHE A 11 5.39 -20.59 -3.42
CA PHE A 11 5.83 -19.38 -2.73
C PHE A 11 7.17 -19.66 -2.06
N GLY A 12 8.14 -18.78 -2.25
CA GLY A 12 9.49 -18.94 -1.73
C GLY A 12 9.98 -17.66 -1.08
N ILE A 13 10.57 -17.78 0.10
CA ILE A 13 11.26 -16.69 0.79
C ILE A 13 12.67 -17.13 1.17
N GLY A 14 13.65 -16.34 0.71
CA GLY A 14 15.03 -16.42 1.19
C GLY A 14 15.24 -15.43 2.33
N LYS A 15 15.96 -15.83 3.38
CA LYS A 15 16.34 -14.94 4.49
C LYS A 15 17.85 -14.98 4.66
N PHE A 16 18.47 -13.81 4.73
CA PHE A 16 19.83 -13.62 5.23
C PHE A 16 19.75 -12.84 6.53
N LEU A 17 20.30 -13.42 7.59
CA LEU A 17 20.20 -12.94 8.96
C LEU A 17 21.58 -12.57 9.48
N GLY A 18 21.61 -11.61 10.39
CA GLY A 18 22.81 -11.25 11.15
C GLY A 18 23.48 -12.47 11.78
N GLY A 19 24.81 -12.45 11.88
CA GLY A 19 25.60 -13.60 12.32
C GLY A 19 25.70 -14.73 11.29
N GLY A 20 25.19 -14.54 10.07
CA GLY A 20 25.37 -15.46 8.95
C GLY A 20 24.31 -16.54 8.79
N GLY A 21 23.14 -16.39 9.42
CA GLY A 21 22.02 -17.29 9.21
C GLY A 21 21.47 -17.14 7.79
N ILE A 22 21.42 -18.22 7.00
CA ILE A 22 20.79 -18.22 5.68
C ILE A 22 19.71 -19.29 5.66
N GLN A 23 18.50 -18.90 5.29
CA GLN A 23 17.34 -19.78 5.25
C GLN A 23 16.62 -19.62 3.92
N TYR A 24 16.03 -20.71 3.45
CA TYR A 24 15.13 -20.68 2.30
C TYR A 24 13.94 -21.56 2.60
N SER A 25 12.75 -20.95 2.62
CA SER A 25 11.48 -21.63 2.84
C SER A 25 10.70 -21.61 1.54
N ALA A 26 10.14 -22.76 1.17
CA ALA A 26 9.23 -22.87 0.04
C ALA A 26 7.96 -23.59 0.45
N GLN A 27 6.83 -23.07 0.01
CA GLN A 27 5.52 -23.67 0.14
C GLN A 27 4.96 -23.95 -1.23
N CYS A 28 4.16 -24.99 -1.28
CA CYS A 28 3.34 -25.28 -2.42
C CYS A 28 1.97 -25.75 -1.92
N ILE A 29 0.91 -25.32 -2.59
CA ILE A 29 -0.47 -25.57 -2.19
C ILE A 29 -0.98 -26.82 -2.93
N CYS A 30 -1.61 -27.77 -2.24
CA CYS A 30 -2.21 -28.92 -2.92
C CYS A 30 -3.47 -28.50 -3.69
N ASP A 31 -3.97 -29.35 -4.58
CA ASP A 31 -5.24 -29.08 -5.28
C ASP A 31 -6.38 -28.90 -4.27
N ASP A 32 -7.07 -27.77 -4.32
CA ASP A 32 -8.06 -27.33 -3.32
C ASP A 32 -9.40 -28.09 -3.44
N VAL A 33 -9.67 -28.69 -4.60
CA VAL A 33 -10.90 -29.46 -4.87
C VAL A 33 -10.73 -30.93 -4.50
N THR A 34 -9.58 -31.53 -4.83
CA THR A 34 -9.32 -32.96 -4.70
C THR A 34 -8.42 -33.32 -3.52
N GLY A 35 -7.68 -32.35 -2.98
CA GLY A 35 -6.63 -32.57 -1.98
C GLY A 35 -5.39 -33.26 -2.53
N ASP A 36 -5.22 -33.36 -3.85
CA ASP A 36 -4.06 -34.04 -4.45
C ASP A 36 -2.78 -33.17 -4.36
N CYS A 37 -1.79 -33.68 -3.63
CA CYS A 37 -0.48 -33.05 -3.46
C CYS A 37 0.60 -33.59 -4.42
N THR A 38 0.27 -34.49 -5.35
CA THR A 38 1.27 -35.19 -6.19
C THR A 38 2.12 -34.21 -7.02
N VAL A 39 1.48 -33.25 -7.68
CA VAL A 39 2.18 -32.22 -8.47
C VAL A 39 3.09 -31.37 -7.58
N CYS A 40 2.58 -31.05 -6.39
CA CYS A 40 3.25 -30.21 -5.42
C CYS A 40 4.54 -30.87 -4.90
N HIS A 41 4.45 -32.14 -4.48
CA HIS A 41 5.59 -32.95 -4.09
C HIS A 41 6.62 -33.07 -5.21
N GLY A 42 6.18 -33.31 -6.45
CA GLY A 42 7.08 -33.37 -7.59
C GLY A 42 7.88 -32.07 -7.81
N LYS A 43 7.26 -30.90 -7.63
CA LYS A 43 7.96 -29.61 -7.72
C LYS A 43 8.98 -29.43 -6.59
N LEU A 44 8.61 -29.75 -5.36
CA LEU A 44 9.53 -29.64 -4.21
C LEU A 44 10.72 -30.61 -4.32
N ASP A 45 10.49 -31.84 -4.81
CA ASP A 45 11.55 -32.82 -5.05
C ASP A 45 12.53 -32.35 -6.14
N ALA A 46 12.00 -31.78 -7.23
CA ALA A 46 12.82 -31.19 -8.29
C ALA A 46 13.66 -30.02 -7.77
N MET A 47 13.07 -29.17 -6.92
CA MET A 47 13.79 -28.07 -6.27
C MET A 47 14.91 -28.61 -5.38
N GLN A 48 14.59 -29.54 -4.48
CA GLN A 48 15.56 -30.19 -3.58
C GLN A 48 16.74 -30.78 -4.36
N ALA A 49 16.46 -31.50 -5.45
CA ALA A 49 17.48 -32.07 -6.31
C ALA A 49 18.36 -31.00 -6.97
N ALA A 50 17.77 -29.89 -7.40
CA ALA A 50 18.50 -28.78 -8.02
C ALA A 50 19.43 -28.04 -7.03
N VAL A 51 19.01 -27.88 -5.77
CA VAL A 51 19.82 -27.20 -4.74
C VAL A 51 20.78 -28.14 -3.98
N GLY A 52 20.63 -29.46 -4.15
CA GLY A 52 21.48 -30.45 -3.47
C GLY A 52 21.21 -30.57 -1.97
N LEU A 53 19.99 -30.29 -1.51
CA LEU A 53 19.62 -30.42 -0.09
C LEU A 53 19.52 -31.90 0.31
N ALA A 54 20.39 -32.32 1.22
CA ALA A 54 20.47 -33.72 1.67
C ALA A 54 19.32 -34.11 2.62
N ASN A 55 18.84 -33.18 3.45
CA ASN A 55 17.81 -33.42 4.47
C ASN A 55 16.87 -32.22 4.61
N PRO A 56 15.91 -32.00 3.69
CA PRO A 56 14.93 -30.94 3.87
C PRO A 56 13.94 -31.31 4.98
N LEU A 57 13.55 -30.34 5.79
CA LEU A 57 12.34 -30.44 6.59
C LEU A 57 11.14 -30.26 5.65
N ARG A 58 10.25 -31.25 5.59
CA ARG A 58 8.99 -31.16 4.83
C ARG A 58 7.83 -31.37 5.79
N VAL A 59 6.92 -30.40 5.81
CA VAL A 59 5.72 -30.42 6.65
C VAL A 59 4.51 -30.23 5.74
N GLU A 60 3.58 -31.17 5.78
CA GLU A 60 2.29 -31.08 5.08
C GLU A 60 1.20 -30.76 6.11
N GLN A 61 0.42 -29.71 5.88
CA GLN A 61 -0.59 -29.23 6.83
C GLN A 61 -1.69 -28.43 6.12
N ASP A 62 -2.80 -28.21 6.83
CA ASP A 62 -3.91 -27.36 6.36
C ASP A 62 -3.44 -25.94 5.98
N PHE A 63 -4.04 -25.36 4.92
CA PHE A 63 -3.63 -24.07 4.38
C PHE A 63 -3.67 -22.94 5.43
N GLY A 64 -4.74 -22.86 6.23
CA GLY A 64 -4.86 -21.84 7.27
C GLY A 64 -3.73 -21.95 8.31
N LYS A 65 -3.36 -23.17 8.68
CA LYS A 65 -2.22 -23.43 9.59
C LYS A 65 -0.87 -23.12 8.95
N ALA A 66 -0.73 -23.42 7.66
CA ALA A 66 0.48 -23.13 6.90
C ALA A 66 0.73 -21.63 6.79
N MET A 67 -0.32 -20.81 6.71
CA MET A 67 -0.19 -19.34 6.71
C MET A 67 0.38 -18.80 8.03
N TRP A 68 0.00 -19.40 9.17
CA TRP A 68 0.59 -19.03 10.46
C TRP A 68 2.05 -19.44 10.58
N TYR A 69 2.42 -20.59 10.02
CA TYR A 69 3.82 -21.01 9.92
C TYR A 69 4.65 -20.02 9.10
N TRP A 70 4.08 -19.56 7.99
CA TRP A 70 4.72 -18.56 7.13
C TRP A 70 4.86 -17.19 7.77
N ALA A 71 3.93 -16.80 8.62
CA ALA A 71 4.01 -15.57 9.40
C ALA A 71 5.09 -15.63 10.50
N ASP A 72 5.93 -16.67 10.54
CA ASP A 72 6.86 -16.97 11.64
C ASP A 72 6.15 -17.05 13.02
N CYS A 73 4.82 -17.23 13.00
CA CYS A 73 3.91 -17.21 14.15
C CYS A 73 3.57 -18.61 14.67
N THR A 74 4.19 -19.65 14.13
CA THR A 74 4.18 -20.99 14.72
C THR A 74 5.58 -21.37 15.15
N SER A 75 5.70 -22.44 15.93
CA SER A 75 6.86 -22.87 16.71
C SER A 75 8.15 -23.20 15.94
N ASP A 76 8.27 -22.78 14.68
CA ASP A 76 9.35 -23.14 13.76
C ASP A 76 9.98 -21.91 13.05
N SER A 77 9.93 -20.73 13.68
CA SER A 77 10.89 -19.66 13.41
C SER A 77 11.91 -19.61 14.56
N TRP A 78 13.11 -20.17 14.32
CA TRP A 78 14.38 -20.04 15.08
C TRP A 78 14.41 -20.20 16.63
N MET A 79 13.28 -20.41 17.32
CA MET A 79 13.17 -20.72 18.75
C MET A 79 12.40 -22.03 18.94
N ASP A 80 13.15 -23.14 18.94
CA ASP A 80 12.75 -24.51 19.30
C ASP A 80 11.52 -24.62 20.23
N PHE A 81 10.34 -25.01 19.71
CA PHE A 81 9.24 -25.56 20.51
C PHE A 81 8.37 -26.61 19.76
N TYR A 82 8.97 -27.76 19.41
CA TYR A 82 8.31 -29.08 19.11
C TYR A 82 7.86 -29.39 17.65
N PRO A 83 7.59 -30.68 17.34
CA PRO A 83 8.48 -31.67 16.72
C PRO A 83 8.26 -31.80 15.20
N SER A 84 9.18 -32.45 14.51
CA SER A 84 9.22 -32.76 13.07
C SER A 84 7.98 -33.44 12.43
N ASP A 85 6.94 -33.72 13.22
CA ASP A 85 5.83 -34.60 12.87
C ASP A 85 4.50 -33.84 12.70
N GLY A 86 4.53 -32.49 12.77
CA GLY A 86 3.36 -31.63 12.69
C GLY A 86 2.52 -31.61 13.97
N VAL A 87 1.71 -30.57 14.16
CA VAL A 87 0.83 -30.45 15.33
C VAL A 87 -0.51 -31.16 15.07
N ALA A 88 -0.53 -32.48 15.28
CA ALA A 88 -1.77 -33.24 15.30
C ALA A 88 -2.63 -32.83 16.52
N ASN A 89 -3.92 -32.54 16.29
CA ASN A 89 -4.90 -32.13 17.31
C ASN A 89 -4.73 -30.72 17.94
N CYS A 90 -4.30 -29.71 17.17
CA CYS A 90 -4.35 -28.31 17.62
C CYS A 90 -5.82 -27.83 17.71
N SER A 91 -6.29 -27.50 18.92
CA SER A 91 -7.60 -26.91 19.17
C SER A 91 -7.63 -25.41 18.83
N GLU A 92 -8.81 -24.79 18.78
CA GLU A 92 -8.94 -23.33 18.56
C GLU A 92 -8.28 -22.52 19.69
N GLU A 93 -8.25 -23.07 20.91
CA GLU A 93 -7.55 -22.50 22.06
C GLU A 93 -6.02 -22.55 21.88
N ASP A 94 -5.49 -23.67 21.38
CA ASP A 94 -4.05 -23.80 21.08
C ASP A 94 -3.60 -22.85 19.96
N LEU A 95 -4.45 -22.63 18.95
CA LEU A 95 -4.20 -21.66 17.88
C LEU A 95 -4.15 -20.23 18.42
N GLN A 96 -5.09 -19.87 19.30
CA GLN A 96 -5.16 -18.53 19.87
C GLN A 96 -3.98 -18.24 20.80
N ASP A 97 -3.57 -19.21 21.62
CA ASP A 97 -2.35 -19.09 22.45
C ASP A 97 -1.08 -18.94 21.59
N ALA A 98 -0.97 -19.67 20.48
CA ALA A 98 0.15 -19.50 19.53
C ALA A 98 0.15 -18.09 18.90
N MET A 99 -1.01 -17.57 18.49
CA MET A 99 -1.15 -16.21 17.94
C MET A 99 -0.75 -15.14 18.96
N GLU A 100 -1.22 -15.25 20.21
CA GLU A 100 -0.88 -14.29 21.27
C GLU A 100 0.63 -14.28 21.57
N LYS A 101 1.27 -15.46 21.56
CA LYS A 101 2.73 -15.58 21.72
C LYS A 101 3.48 -14.99 20.53
N CYS A 102 3.02 -15.22 19.30
CA CYS A 102 3.62 -14.58 18.12
C CYS A 102 3.55 -13.06 18.22
N TRP A 103 2.37 -12.50 18.53
CA TRP A 103 2.22 -11.05 18.65
C TRP A 103 3.05 -10.45 19.78
N ALA A 104 3.22 -11.17 20.89
CA ALA A 104 4.11 -10.74 21.96
C ALA A 104 5.57 -10.70 21.50
N PHE A 105 6.03 -11.71 20.76
CA PHE A 105 7.36 -11.75 20.17
C PHE A 105 7.54 -10.66 19.10
N ASP A 106 6.62 -10.52 18.15
CA ASP A 106 6.67 -9.46 17.13
C ASP A 106 6.71 -8.08 17.77
N ARG A 107 5.94 -7.85 18.83
CA ARG A 107 6.00 -6.60 19.58
C ARG A 107 7.36 -6.38 20.25
N ASP A 108 8.01 -7.44 20.71
CA ASP A 108 9.28 -7.34 21.42
C ASP A 108 10.46 -7.25 20.42
N VAL A 109 10.36 -7.86 19.23
CA VAL A 109 11.38 -7.86 18.16
C VAL A 109 11.20 -6.71 17.16
N TYR A 110 10.01 -6.60 16.55
CA TYR A 110 9.67 -5.52 15.60
C TYR A 110 9.11 -4.28 16.25
N GLY A 111 8.79 -4.31 17.54
CA GLY A 111 8.47 -3.09 18.27
C GLY A 111 9.71 -2.26 18.63
N GLY A 112 10.92 -2.74 18.34
CA GLY A 112 12.14 -1.95 18.35
C GLY A 112 12.19 -0.96 17.17
N PRO A 113 12.91 0.17 17.30
CA PRO A 113 13.16 1.06 16.18
C PRO A 113 13.97 0.34 15.09
N TYR A 114 13.65 0.64 13.83
CA TYR A 114 14.33 0.07 12.66
C TYR A 114 14.42 1.09 11.52
N LYS A 115 15.33 0.82 10.58
CA LYS A 115 15.39 1.44 9.25
C LYS A 115 15.13 0.35 8.23
N ALA A 116 14.24 0.62 7.29
CA ALA A 116 13.92 -0.30 6.21
C ALA A 116 14.31 0.29 4.86
N LYS A 117 14.68 -0.59 3.94
CA LYS A 117 14.79 -0.31 2.50
C LYS A 117 14.18 -1.48 1.73
N SER A 118 13.76 -1.22 0.50
CA SER A 118 13.29 -2.28 -0.39
C SER A 118 13.75 -2.04 -1.81
N ILE A 119 13.97 -3.13 -2.56
CA ILE A 119 14.40 -3.04 -3.95
C ILE A 119 14.02 -4.29 -4.75
N TYR A 120 13.60 -4.11 -6.00
CA TYR A 120 13.25 -5.22 -6.90
C TYR A 120 14.42 -5.62 -7.79
N PHE A 121 14.53 -6.90 -8.11
CA PHE A 121 15.51 -7.50 -9.02
C PHE A 121 14.83 -8.29 -10.14
N PRO A 122 15.48 -8.43 -11.30
CA PRO A 122 15.07 -9.38 -12.33
C PRO A 122 15.01 -10.82 -11.78
N LYS A 123 14.24 -11.68 -12.47
CA LYS A 123 14.15 -13.12 -12.16
C LYS A 123 15.51 -13.82 -12.08
N ASP A 124 16.41 -13.47 -12.99
CA ASP A 124 17.78 -13.99 -13.00
C ASP A 124 18.67 -13.08 -12.15
N MET A 125 18.90 -13.50 -10.90
CA MET A 125 19.83 -12.85 -9.99
C MET A 125 21.22 -13.50 -10.09
N SER A 126 22.26 -12.68 -10.16
CA SER A 126 23.64 -13.17 -10.23
C SER A 126 24.07 -13.86 -8.93
N ILE A 127 24.98 -14.83 -9.02
CA ILE A 127 25.52 -15.46 -7.82
C ILE A 127 26.36 -14.46 -7.01
N GLU A 128 27.01 -13.51 -7.68
CA GLU A 128 27.78 -12.44 -7.07
C GLU A 128 26.90 -11.54 -6.18
N THR A 129 25.66 -11.27 -6.61
CA THR A 129 24.68 -10.54 -5.78
C THR A 129 24.33 -11.34 -4.53
N LEU A 130 24.06 -12.65 -4.66
CA LEU A 130 23.73 -13.51 -3.52
C LEU A 130 24.91 -13.67 -2.56
N GLU A 131 26.14 -13.81 -3.08
CA GLU A 131 27.36 -13.84 -2.29
C GLU A 131 27.58 -12.52 -1.54
N TYR A 132 27.30 -11.39 -2.17
CA TYR A 132 27.37 -10.09 -1.51
C TYR A 132 26.36 -9.98 -0.36
N LEU A 133 25.11 -10.38 -0.57
CA LEU A 133 24.09 -10.38 0.49
C LEU A 133 24.49 -11.30 1.66
N ALA A 134 25.05 -12.48 1.36
CA ALA A 134 25.58 -13.37 2.38
C ALA A 134 26.76 -12.75 3.16
N GLN A 135 27.63 -11.98 2.50
CA GLN A 135 28.72 -11.27 3.16
C GLN A 135 28.20 -10.11 4.02
N ALA A 136 27.22 -9.36 3.54
CA ALA A 136 26.60 -8.27 4.29
C ALA A 136 25.91 -8.77 5.57
N SER A 137 25.39 -10.00 5.58
CA SER A 137 24.74 -10.58 6.76
C SER A 137 25.72 -11.06 7.85
N VAL A 138 27.02 -11.11 7.57
CA VAL A 138 28.08 -11.42 8.55
C VAL A 138 28.92 -10.20 8.91
N ASP A 139 28.49 -8.99 8.52
CA ASP A 139 29.15 -7.75 8.91
C ASP A 139 29.23 -7.65 10.46
N PRO A 140 30.34 -7.16 11.04
CA PRO A 140 30.48 -7.01 12.49
C PRO A 140 29.38 -6.18 13.18
N VAL A 141 28.64 -5.34 12.46
CA VAL A 141 27.48 -4.61 12.97
C VAL A 141 26.24 -5.49 13.14
N CYS A 142 26.18 -6.62 12.42
CA CYS A 142 25.07 -7.57 12.36
C CYS A 142 25.34 -8.77 13.27
N GLN A 143 25.56 -8.55 14.57
CA GLN A 143 26.06 -9.58 15.48
C GLN A 143 25.03 -10.67 15.78
N ASN A 144 23.76 -10.27 15.90
CA ASN A 144 22.63 -11.13 16.18
C ASN A 144 21.74 -11.27 14.95
N ALA A 145 21.00 -12.39 14.88
CA ALA A 145 20.10 -12.69 13.76
C ALA A 145 19.10 -11.57 13.44
N GLY A 146 18.64 -10.83 14.45
CA GLY A 146 17.70 -9.72 14.30
C GLY A 146 18.33 -8.35 13.99
N ASP A 147 19.64 -8.17 14.13
CA ASP A 147 20.27 -6.84 13.94
C ASP A 147 20.16 -6.36 12.49
N CYS A 148 20.33 -7.30 11.56
CA CYS A 148 20.30 -7.09 10.12
C CYS A 148 19.52 -8.23 9.48
N VAL A 149 18.44 -7.89 8.77
CA VAL A 149 17.57 -8.87 8.13
C VAL A 149 17.40 -8.50 6.67
N MET A 150 17.63 -9.46 5.78
CA MET A 150 17.37 -9.32 4.35
C MET A 150 16.44 -10.45 3.90
N LEU A 151 15.26 -10.09 3.40
CA LEU A 151 14.23 -11.01 2.95
C LEU A 151 14.10 -10.93 1.43
N LEU A 152 14.23 -12.06 0.74
CA LEU A 152 14.00 -12.17 -0.71
C LEU A 152 12.72 -12.92 -0.97
N ASP A 153 11.72 -12.21 -1.45
CA ASP A 153 10.44 -12.76 -1.89
C ASP A 153 10.43 -12.87 -3.41
N PHE A 154 10.00 -14.01 -3.95
CA PHE A 154 9.79 -14.12 -5.38
C PHE A 154 8.41 -13.60 -5.80
N TYR A 155 8.39 -12.75 -6.81
CA TYR A 155 7.19 -12.20 -7.42
C TYR A 155 7.01 -12.83 -8.81
N GLY A 156 5.83 -13.42 -9.06
CA GLY A 156 5.49 -14.05 -10.32
C GLY A 156 4.02 -14.46 -10.38
N HIS A 157 3.63 -15.14 -11.47
CA HIS A 157 2.27 -15.66 -11.69
C HIS A 157 1.19 -14.60 -11.46
N ALA A 158 0.29 -14.78 -10.49
CA ALA A 158 -0.79 -13.83 -10.19
C ALA A 158 -0.26 -12.42 -9.85
N MET A 159 0.91 -12.34 -9.21
CA MET A 159 1.57 -11.05 -8.94
C MET A 159 2.15 -10.41 -10.20
N SER A 160 2.13 -11.07 -11.35
CA SER A 160 2.54 -10.52 -12.65
C SER A 160 1.37 -10.14 -13.55
N GLU A 161 0.14 -10.37 -13.10
CA GLU A 161 -1.07 -10.14 -13.87
C GLU A 161 -1.85 -8.94 -13.31
N GLU A 162 -2.58 -8.24 -14.19
CA GLU A 162 -3.60 -7.28 -13.74
C GLU A 162 -4.84 -8.05 -13.27
N PRO A 163 -5.56 -7.55 -12.24
CA PRO A 163 -6.89 -8.05 -11.90
C PRO A 163 -7.79 -8.11 -13.14
N GLU A 164 -8.68 -9.10 -13.20
CA GLU A 164 -9.61 -9.26 -14.33
C GLU A 164 -10.91 -8.44 -14.16
N ASP A 165 -11.17 -7.90 -12.96
CA ASP A 165 -12.40 -7.22 -12.58
C ASP A 165 -12.37 -5.70 -12.79
N CYS A 166 -11.46 -5.21 -13.63
CA CYS A 166 -11.30 -3.82 -14.02
C CYS A 166 -11.55 -3.61 -15.52
N ASP A 167 -11.76 -2.36 -15.93
CA ASP A 167 -11.74 -1.98 -17.35
C ASP A 167 -10.30 -1.68 -17.80
N PRO A 168 -9.63 -2.58 -18.54
CA PRO A 168 -8.25 -2.37 -18.97
C PRO A 168 -8.13 -1.24 -20.01
N SER A 169 -9.23 -0.78 -20.62
CA SER A 169 -9.20 0.36 -21.56
C SER A 169 -8.96 1.70 -20.86
N ALA A 170 -9.16 1.75 -19.53
CA ALA A 170 -8.84 2.90 -18.69
C ALA A 170 -7.39 2.89 -18.16
N GLY A 171 -6.54 1.98 -18.65
CA GLY A 171 -5.17 1.78 -18.22
C GLY A 171 -5.04 0.67 -17.16
N LYS A 172 -4.01 0.75 -16.31
CA LYS A 172 -3.76 -0.23 -15.24
C LYS A 172 -4.90 -0.30 -14.24
N CYS A 173 -5.05 -1.44 -13.58
CA CYS A 173 -6.18 -1.68 -12.68
C CYS A 173 -5.88 -1.27 -11.24
N THR A 174 -4.60 -1.30 -10.87
CA THR A 174 -4.12 -0.86 -9.55
C THR A 174 -2.99 0.15 -9.70
N SER A 175 -2.64 0.83 -8.61
CA SER A 175 -1.44 1.66 -8.53
C SER A 175 -0.17 0.87 -8.22
N PHE A 176 -0.25 -0.45 -8.15
CA PHE A 176 0.89 -1.32 -7.89
C PHE A 176 1.55 -1.67 -9.23
N ASP A 177 2.73 -1.11 -9.48
CA ASP A 177 3.39 -1.23 -10.77
C ASP A 177 4.29 -2.47 -10.92
N HIS A 178 4.73 -3.05 -9.81
CA HIS A 178 5.78 -4.07 -9.75
C HIS A 178 5.30 -5.48 -10.16
N ARG A 179 4.82 -5.59 -11.40
CA ARG A 179 4.30 -6.83 -11.99
C ARG A 179 5.36 -7.63 -12.78
N THR A 180 6.59 -7.13 -12.88
CA THR A 180 7.68 -7.84 -13.56
C THR A 180 8.09 -9.08 -12.74
N PRO A 181 8.08 -10.30 -13.31
CA PRO A 181 8.55 -11.48 -12.59
C PRO A 181 10.00 -11.31 -12.12
N GLY A 182 10.24 -11.56 -10.83
CA GLY A 182 11.50 -11.16 -10.21
C GLY A 182 11.58 -11.45 -8.73
N TRP A 183 12.54 -10.80 -8.08
CA TRP A 183 12.72 -10.88 -6.63
C TRP A 183 12.49 -9.51 -6.00
N HIS A 184 11.82 -9.48 -4.88
CA HIS A 184 11.73 -8.32 -4.02
C HIS A 184 12.64 -8.54 -2.81
N LEU A 185 13.60 -7.65 -2.60
CA LEU A 185 14.47 -7.66 -1.43
C LEU A 185 13.98 -6.61 -0.43
N GLN A 186 13.56 -7.05 0.75
CA GLN A 186 13.39 -6.18 1.91
C GLN A 186 14.67 -6.22 2.75
N MET A 187 15.12 -5.06 3.23
CA MET A 187 16.30 -4.91 4.08
C MET A 187 15.90 -4.17 5.34
N LEU A 188 16.29 -4.70 6.50
CA LEU A 188 15.99 -4.13 7.81
C LEU A 188 17.29 -4.05 8.61
N ALA A 189 17.52 -2.87 9.17
CA ALA A 189 18.47 -2.65 10.25
C ALA A 189 17.66 -2.37 11.52
N ILE A 190 17.77 -3.21 12.54
CA ILE A 190 16.96 -3.15 13.76
C ILE A 190 17.88 -2.86 14.95
N TRP A 191 17.45 -2.03 15.89
CA TRP A 191 18.22 -1.70 17.09
C TRP A 191 17.34 -1.57 18.32
N ASP A 192 17.97 -1.55 19.50
CA ASP A 192 17.26 -1.39 20.75
C ASP A 192 16.69 0.03 20.88
N LYS A 193 15.52 0.16 21.51
CA LYS A 193 14.88 1.46 21.78
C LYS A 193 15.79 2.45 22.52
N ASP A 194 16.64 1.91 23.39
CA ASP A 194 17.55 2.68 24.24
C ASP A 194 18.94 2.87 23.58
N GLU A 195 19.16 2.33 22.38
CA GLU A 195 20.40 2.53 21.63
C GLU A 195 20.49 3.99 21.15
N PRO A 196 21.58 4.72 21.45
CA PRO A 196 21.81 6.03 20.86
C PRO A 196 21.93 5.89 19.33
N THR A 197 21.66 6.96 18.58
CA THR A 197 21.56 6.95 17.10
C THR A 197 22.48 5.91 16.44
N PRO A 198 21.91 4.84 15.86
CA PRO A 198 22.62 3.60 15.49
C PRO A 198 23.40 3.78 14.17
N THR A 199 24.42 4.62 14.23
CA THR A 199 25.11 5.17 13.04
C THR A 199 25.70 4.07 12.16
N ASP A 200 26.29 3.05 12.77
CA ASP A 200 26.91 1.94 12.02
C ASP A 200 25.84 1.08 11.32
N LYS A 201 24.68 0.85 11.94
CA LYS A 201 23.56 0.10 11.34
C LYS A 201 22.92 0.88 10.20
N LEU A 202 22.78 2.20 10.34
CA LEU A 202 22.31 3.08 9.27
C LEU A 202 23.30 3.12 8.09
N ALA A 203 24.60 3.14 8.36
CA ALA A 203 25.63 3.07 7.33
C ALA A 203 25.60 1.71 6.60
N TRP A 204 25.44 0.61 7.34
CA TRP A 204 25.33 -0.74 6.78
C TRP A 204 24.17 -0.87 5.80
N ILE A 205 22.95 -0.47 6.20
CA ILE A 205 21.78 -0.63 5.32
C ILE A 205 21.89 0.23 4.06
N GLN A 206 22.44 1.45 4.18
CA GLN A 206 22.68 2.31 3.03
C GLN A 206 23.73 1.71 2.10
N GLN A 207 24.87 1.28 2.62
CA GLN A 207 25.93 0.67 1.83
C GLN A 207 25.46 -0.59 1.11
N THR A 208 24.66 -1.42 1.80
CA THR A 208 24.13 -2.66 1.22
C THR A 208 23.16 -2.34 0.08
N TYR A 209 22.27 -1.36 0.26
CA TYR A 209 21.38 -0.87 -0.80
C TYR A 209 22.16 -0.32 -2.00
N ASP A 210 23.11 0.58 -1.78
CA ASP A 210 23.92 1.22 -2.83
C ASP A 210 24.72 0.20 -3.64
N SER A 211 25.17 -0.87 -2.99
CA SER A 211 25.99 -1.91 -3.63
C SER A 211 25.16 -2.79 -4.57
N VAL A 212 23.89 -3.03 -4.24
CA VAL A 212 23.00 -3.88 -5.05
C VAL A 212 22.13 -3.10 -6.03
N PHE A 213 21.96 -1.79 -5.82
CA PHE A 213 21.16 -0.92 -6.70
C PHE A 213 21.53 -1.01 -8.20
N PRO A 214 22.81 -0.98 -8.61
CA PRO A 214 23.20 -1.00 -10.03
C PRO A 214 22.81 -2.28 -10.80
N VAL A 215 22.54 -3.37 -10.08
CA VAL A 215 22.14 -4.67 -10.66
C VAL A 215 20.66 -4.99 -10.40
N SER A 216 19.93 -4.04 -9.82
CA SER A 216 18.51 -4.13 -9.54
C SER A 216 17.66 -3.53 -10.69
N LEU A 217 16.34 -3.53 -10.52
CA LEU A 217 15.42 -2.80 -11.39
C LEU A 217 15.31 -1.31 -11.05
N GLY A 218 15.87 -0.87 -9.92
CA GLY A 218 15.71 0.51 -9.44
C GLY A 218 14.27 0.84 -9.03
N GLU A 219 13.49 -0.18 -8.67
CA GLU A 219 12.12 -0.05 -8.19
C GLU A 219 12.07 -0.45 -6.71
N ALA A 220 11.14 0.13 -5.95
CA ALA A 220 10.97 -0.12 -4.52
C ALA A 220 9.48 -0.20 -4.15
N PHE A 221 9.14 -0.86 -3.03
CA PHE A 221 7.75 -1.09 -2.67
C PHE A 221 7.19 0.04 -1.78
N GLN A 222 6.09 0.66 -2.22
CA GLN A 222 5.47 1.83 -1.56
C GLN A 222 5.01 1.61 -0.10
N ASN A 223 4.78 0.37 0.34
CA ASN A 223 4.46 0.07 1.74
C ASN A 223 5.70 0.02 2.66
N TYR A 224 6.90 -0.03 2.08
CA TYR A 224 8.17 0.05 2.79
C TYR A 224 8.77 1.45 2.56
N ILE A 225 8.15 2.42 3.23
CA ILE A 225 8.46 3.84 3.09
C ILE A 225 9.94 4.08 3.44
N ASP A 226 10.69 4.62 2.49
CA ASP A 226 12.08 5.02 2.66
C ASP A 226 12.23 6.53 2.48
N SER A 227 12.38 7.22 3.61
CA SER A 227 12.59 8.66 3.67
C SER A 227 13.79 9.16 2.87
N ASP A 228 14.77 8.29 2.59
CA ASP A 228 15.99 8.69 1.87
C ASP A 228 15.70 8.96 0.39
N LEU A 229 14.59 8.43 -0.14
CA LEU A 229 14.12 8.65 -1.51
C LEU A 229 13.38 9.99 -1.69
N ALA A 230 13.14 10.71 -0.60
CA ALA A 230 12.41 11.98 -0.61
C ALA A 230 13.21 13.10 -1.29
N GLU A 231 14.51 13.17 -1.03
CA GLU A 231 15.39 14.14 -1.68
C GLU A 231 15.46 13.85 -3.18
N GLY A 232 15.27 14.87 -4.02
CA GLY A 232 15.21 14.69 -5.47
C GLY A 232 13.96 13.97 -5.99
N ARG A 233 13.03 13.57 -5.10
CA ARG A 233 11.80 12.82 -5.41
C ARG A 233 12.03 11.49 -6.13
N GLU A 234 13.11 10.80 -5.81
CA GLU A 234 13.44 9.50 -6.42
C GLU A 234 12.32 8.46 -6.17
N TRP A 235 11.60 8.59 -5.06
CA TRP A 235 10.46 7.74 -4.70
C TRP A 235 9.39 7.65 -5.79
N ILE A 236 9.18 8.70 -6.60
CA ILE A 236 8.14 8.69 -7.64
C ILE A 236 8.45 7.59 -8.65
N SER A 237 9.65 7.61 -9.23
CA SER A 237 10.06 6.62 -10.23
C SER A 237 10.30 5.24 -9.63
N GLN A 238 10.70 5.16 -8.35
CA GLN A 238 10.95 3.85 -7.73
C GLN A 238 9.64 3.16 -7.30
N TYR A 239 8.66 3.89 -6.76
CA TYR A 239 7.37 3.33 -6.33
C TYR A 239 6.36 3.23 -7.47
N PHE A 240 6.43 4.13 -8.44
CA PHE A 240 5.54 4.17 -9.61
C PHE A 240 6.36 4.21 -10.91
N PRO A 241 7.12 3.14 -11.22
CA PRO A 241 7.98 3.08 -12.40
C PRO A 241 7.22 3.15 -13.73
N ASN A 242 5.91 2.91 -13.75
CA ASN A 242 5.10 3.15 -14.94
C ASN A 242 4.79 4.65 -15.07
N ALA A 243 5.10 5.21 -16.24
CA ALA A 243 4.92 6.64 -16.52
C ALA A 243 3.48 7.16 -16.38
N ASP A 244 2.47 6.29 -16.48
CA ASP A 244 1.05 6.66 -16.43
C ASP A 244 0.47 6.60 -15.00
N THR A 245 1.10 5.85 -14.10
CA THR A 245 0.56 5.58 -12.75
C THR A 245 0.57 6.84 -11.89
N TYR A 246 1.72 7.52 -11.78
CA TYR A 246 1.82 8.73 -10.95
C TYR A 246 0.91 9.88 -11.42
N PRO A 247 0.86 10.25 -12.72
CA PRO A 247 -0.08 11.26 -13.20
C PRO A 247 -1.55 10.90 -12.94
N ARG A 248 -1.93 9.62 -13.08
CA ARG A 248 -3.29 9.17 -12.75
C ARG A 248 -3.59 9.30 -11.25
N LEU A 249 -2.62 9.00 -10.39
CA LEU A 249 -2.76 9.23 -8.95
C LEU A 249 -2.93 10.71 -8.61
N GLN A 250 -2.24 11.61 -9.32
CA GLN A 250 -2.46 13.06 -9.18
C GLN A 250 -3.88 13.44 -9.57
N GLN A 251 -4.43 12.94 -10.68
CA GLN A 251 -5.83 13.17 -11.08
C GLN A 251 -6.82 12.71 -9.99
N VAL A 252 -6.60 11.54 -9.41
CA VAL A 252 -7.41 11.04 -8.29
C VAL A 252 -7.29 11.97 -7.07
N LYS A 253 -6.07 12.40 -6.71
CA LYS A 253 -5.86 13.34 -5.61
C LYS A 253 -6.54 14.68 -5.87
N CYS A 254 -6.45 15.25 -7.06
CA CYS A 254 -7.17 16.47 -7.44
C CYS A 254 -8.69 16.32 -7.22
N ARG A 255 -9.27 15.22 -7.72
CA ARG A 255 -10.72 14.99 -7.68
C ARG A 255 -11.27 14.80 -6.29
N TYR A 256 -10.56 14.06 -5.44
CA TYR A 256 -11.08 13.61 -4.14
C TYR A 256 -10.43 14.32 -2.94
N ASN A 257 -9.30 15.00 -3.14
CA ASN A 257 -8.52 15.68 -2.11
C ASN A 257 -7.85 16.96 -2.64
N GLY A 258 -8.51 17.71 -3.52
CA GLY A 258 -7.95 18.93 -4.15
C GLY A 258 -7.64 20.08 -3.19
N ILE A 259 -8.15 20.03 -1.95
CA ILE A 259 -7.79 20.97 -0.86
C ILE A 259 -6.58 20.48 -0.04
N ASP A 260 -5.97 19.37 -0.45
CA ASP A 260 -4.85 18.69 0.21
C ASP A 260 -5.04 18.39 1.70
N MET A 261 -6.27 18.03 2.10
CA MET A 261 -6.59 17.73 3.51
C MET A 261 -5.85 16.48 4.01
N PHE A 262 -5.64 15.49 3.15
CA PHE A 262 -4.88 14.28 3.47
C PHE A 262 -3.39 14.43 3.09
N ASN A 263 -2.71 15.35 3.77
CA ASN A 263 -1.26 15.49 3.76
C ASN A 263 -0.73 15.30 5.19
N PHE A 264 0.27 14.43 5.37
CA PHE A 264 0.81 14.06 6.68
C PHE A 264 2.24 14.56 6.81
N ALA A 265 2.50 15.38 7.84
CA ALA A 265 3.82 15.98 8.09
C ALA A 265 4.97 14.95 8.19
N ALA A 266 4.66 13.71 8.61
CA ALA A 266 5.65 12.63 8.71
C ALA A 266 6.20 12.15 7.35
N ILE A 267 5.48 12.41 6.26
CA ILE A 267 5.83 11.99 4.89
C ILE A 267 5.57 13.11 3.87
N ASP A 268 5.56 14.37 4.28
CA ASP A 268 5.15 15.51 3.44
C ASP A 268 5.94 15.55 2.11
N LEU A 269 7.23 15.21 2.17
CA LEU A 269 8.14 15.12 1.01
C LEU A 269 7.91 13.90 0.10
N MET A 270 7.03 12.99 0.50
CA MET A 270 6.67 11.74 -0.18
C MET A 270 5.16 11.61 -0.35
N THR A 271 4.46 12.74 -0.45
CA THR A 271 3.04 12.78 -0.81
C THR A 271 2.86 13.00 -2.32
N ILE A 272 1.78 12.46 -2.89
CA ILE A 272 1.43 12.72 -4.29
C ILE A 272 1.15 14.21 -4.46
N ASP A 273 1.80 14.87 -5.42
CA ASP A 273 1.64 16.31 -5.61
C ASP A 273 0.27 16.66 -6.20
N ILE A 274 -0.29 17.80 -5.80
CA ILE A 274 -1.39 18.44 -6.53
C ILE A 274 -0.76 19.28 -7.64
N ASP A 275 -1.03 18.91 -8.89
CA ASP A 275 -0.54 19.59 -10.08
C ASP A 275 -1.69 20.36 -10.72
N ASP A 276 -1.62 21.69 -10.75
CA ASP A 276 -2.68 22.56 -11.26
C ASP A 276 -2.96 22.32 -12.75
N ASP A 277 -1.96 21.95 -13.55
CA ASP A 277 -2.13 21.65 -14.98
C ASP A 277 -2.92 20.35 -15.16
N ILE A 278 -2.74 19.38 -14.25
CA ILE A 278 -3.52 18.13 -14.21
C ILE A 278 -4.90 18.36 -13.61
N CYS A 279 -5.00 19.11 -12.51
CA CYS A 279 -6.24 19.35 -11.79
C CYS A 279 -7.22 20.22 -12.58
N GLY A 280 -6.71 21.15 -13.40
CA GLY A 280 -7.50 22.06 -14.23
C GLY A 280 -8.21 21.42 -15.42
N VAL A 281 -7.95 20.14 -15.71
CA VAL A 281 -8.58 19.41 -16.85
C VAL A 281 -9.99 18.94 -16.52
N ASP A 282 -10.36 18.80 -15.23
CA ASP A 282 -11.68 18.31 -14.78
C ASP A 282 -12.39 19.21 -13.74
N THR A 283 -11.80 20.33 -13.31
CA THR A 283 -12.41 21.26 -12.34
C THR A 283 -13.04 22.48 -12.99
N THR A 284 -14.13 22.30 -13.75
CA THR A 284 -15.14 23.35 -13.91
C THR A 284 -16.42 22.97 -13.17
N THR A 285 -16.32 22.74 -11.86
CA THR A 285 -17.48 22.89 -10.97
C THR A 285 -17.47 24.30 -10.41
N THR A 286 -18.00 25.24 -11.19
CA THR A 286 -18.39 26.55 -10.66
C THR A 286 -19.47 26.29 -9.60
N THR A 287 -19.09 26.29 -8.32
CA THR A 287 -20.07 26.39 -7.24
C THR A 287 -20.56 27.83 -7.24
N GLU A 288 -21.54 28.13 -8.09
CA GLU A 288 -22.33 29.34 -7.95
C GLU A 288 -23.09 29.20 -6.62
N VAL A 289 -22.55 29.79 -5.55
CA VAL A 289 -23.29 30.01 -4.32
C VAL A 289 -24.55 30.78 -4.73
N PRO A 290 -25.78 30.29 -4.44
CA PRO A 290 -26.96 31.04 -4.80
C PRO A 290 -26.98 32.30 -3.94
N THR A 291 -26.57 33.43 -4.51
CA THR A 291 -26.82 34.74 -3.93
C THR A 291 -28.33 34.94 -3.90
N THR A 292 -28.93 34.74 -2.73
CA THR A 292 -30.29 35.17 -2.43
C THR A 292 -30.31 36.69 -2.53
N THR A 293 -30.66 37.18 -3.71
CA THR A 293 -30.92 38.60 -3.91
C THR A 293 -32.33 38.84 -3.39
N THR A 294 -32.45 39.51 -2.24
CA THR A 294 -33.74 39.96 -1.72
C THR A 294 -34.32 40.98 -2.70
N THR A 295 -35.32 40.57 -3.47
CA THR A 295 -36.09 41.46 -4.35
C THR A 295 -36.97 42.35 -3.47
N GLU A 296 -36.60 43.62 -3.36
CA GLU A 296 -37.46 44.69 -2.84
C GLU A 296 -38.80 44.71 -3.61
N VAL A 297 -39.89 44.88 -2.86
CA VAL A 297 -41.28 44.94 -3.33
C VAL A 297 -41.42 45.99 -4.46
N PRO A 298 -42.09 45.69 -5.59
CA PRO A 298 -42.24 46.67 -6.65
C PRO A 298 -43.19 47.78 -6.21
N THR A 299 -42.69 49.00 -6.13
CA THR A 299 -43.55 50.19 -6.14
C THR A 299 -44.04 50.40 -7.57
N THR A 300 -45.35 50.28 -7.75
CA THR A 300 -46.02 50.53 -9.02
C THR A 300 -45.87 51.99 -9.41
N THR A 301 -45.12 52.25 -10.48
CA THR A 301 -45.20 53.52 -11.21
C THR A 301 -45.47 53.23 -12.68
N THR A 302 -46.70 53.51 -13.09
CA THR A 302 -47.17 53.42 -14.48
C THR A 302 -46.55 54.55 -15.30
N THR A 303 -45.85 54.24 -16.40
CA THR A 303 -45.70 55.17 -17.56
C THR A 303 -45.28 54.40 -18.84
N GLU A 304 -46.26 54.20 -19.72
CA GLU A 304 -46.30 54.35 -21.19
C GLU A 304 -45.20 53.83 -22.17
N VAL A 305 -45.74 53.16 -23.22
CA VAL A 305 -45.31 52.88 -24.62
C VAL A 305 -44.27 51.77 -24.92
N PRO A 306 -44.61 50.79 -25.80
CA PRO A 306 -43.76 49.65 -26.15
C PRO A 306 -42.90 49.91 -27.39
N THR A 307 -41.76 49.22 -27.49
CA THR A 307 -41.25 48.55 -28.71
C THR A 307 -39.86 47.98 -28.42
N THR A 308 -39.64 46.67 -28.61
CA THR A 308 -38.78 46.11 -29.69
C THR A 308 -38.70 44.59 -29.58
N THR A 309 -38.60 44.00 -30.75
CA THR A 309 -38.73 42.59 -31.13
C THR A 309 -37.44 41.79 -30.95
N THR A 310 -37.58 40.46 -30.93
CA THR A 310 -36.62 39.41 -31.41
C THR A 310 -35.67 38.80 -30.36
N THR A 311 -35.82 37.50 -30.05
CA THR A 311 -35.11 36.38 -30.71
C THR A 311 -35.33 35.09 -29.90
N GLU A 312 -35.83 34.05 -30.57
CA GLU A 312 -35.97 32.67 -30.08
C GLU A 312 -34.64 31.91 -30.19
N VAL A 313 -34.21 31.24 -29.12
CA VAL A 313 -33.23 30.13 -29.13
C VAL A 313 -33.65 29.15 -28.02
N PRO A 314 -33.61 27.81 -28.23
CA PRO A 314 -34.39 26.86 -27.44
C PRO A 314 -33.78 26.60 -26.06
N THR A 315 -34.66 26.39 -25.09
CA THR A 315 -34.37 25.91 -23.74
C THR A 315 -34.14 24.40 -23.73
N THR A 316 -33.01 23.96 -23.19
CA THR A 316 -32.83 22.59 -22.69
C THR A 316 -33.53 22.46 -21.34
N THR A 317 -34.53 21.60 -21.27
CA THR A 317 -35.24 21.23 -20.05
C THR A 317 -34.38 20.28 -19.23
N THR A 318 -34.04 20.66 -17.99
CA THR A 318 -33.66 19.69 -16.96
C THR A 318 -34.56 19.91 -15.77
N THR A 319 -35.43 18.94 -15.56
CA THR A 319 -36.33 18.82 -14.41
C THR A 319 -35.55 18.25 -13.25
N GLU A 320 -35.45 18.99 -12.14
CA GLU A 320 -35.25 18.40 -10.81
C GLU A 320 -35.99 19.27 -9.79
N VAL A 321 -37.01 18.68 -9.16
CA VAL A 321 -37.68 19.11 -7.93
C VAL A 321 -37.55 17.86 -7.06
N PRO A 322 -37.04 17.93 -5.80
CA PRO A 322 -37.98 18.25 -4.73
C PRO A 322 -37.50 18.97 -3.46
N THR A 323 -38.44 19.79 -2.98
CA THR A 323 -38.88 20.00 -1.58
C THR A 323 -37.92 20.58 -0.54
N THR A 324 -38.25 21.80 -0.11
CA THR A 324 -38.15 22.20 1.30
C THR A 324 -39.50 22.73 1.77
N THR A 325 -40.16 21.99 2.65
CA THR A 325 -41.35 22.42 3.38
C THR A 325 -40.90 23.38 4.48
N THR A 326 -41.31 24.65 4.41
CA THR A 326 -41.16 25.59 5.53
C THR A 326 -42.53 26.00 6.03
N THR A 327 -42.80 25.67 7.28
CA THR A 327 -44.02 26.05 8.00
C THR A 327 -43.89 27.49 8.46
N GLU A 328 -44.68 28.40 7.87
CA GLU A 328 -44.87 29.77 8.37
C GLU A 328 -45.73 29.76 9.64
N VAL A 329 -45.31 30.51 10.66
CA VAL A 329 -46.18 30.94 11.76
C VAL A 329 -46.41 32.45 11.57
N PRO A 330 -47.66 32.93 11.42
CA PRO A 330 -47.90 34.36 11.37
C PRO A 330 -48.07 34.90 12.79
N THR A 331 -47.37 35.98 13.12
CA THR A 331 -47.76 36.87 14.22
C THR A 331 -47.74 38.32 13.76
N THR A 332 -48.91 38.80 13.36
CA THR A 332 -49.23 40.22 13.25
C THR A 332 -49.42 40.81 14.65
N THR A 333 -48.74 41.90 14.97
CA THR A 333 -49.18 42.82 16.03
C THR A 333 -49.04 44.26 15.54
N THR A 334 -50.17 44.88 15.23
CA THR A 334 -50.30 46.32 14.96
C THR A 334 -50.64 47.01 16.28
N THR A 335 -49.87 48.03 16.67
CA THR A 335 -50.27 48.97 17.72
C THR A 335 -50.09 50.39 17.19
N GLU A 336 -51.21 51.02 16.88
CA GLU A 336 -51.34 52.46 16.61
C GLU A 336 -51.19 53.25 17.91
N VAL A 337 -50.43 54.36 17.89
CA VAL A 337 -50.53 55.42 18.89
C VAL A 337 -50.75 56.74 18.15
N PRO A 338 -51.81 57.51 18.47
CA PRO A 338 -52.11 58.75 17.77
C PRO A 338 -51.20 59.90 18.22
N THR A 339 -50.90 60.78 17.26
CA THR A 339 -50.11 62.01 17.40
C THR A 339 -50.95 63.18 17.90
N THR A 340 -50.24 64.21 18.41
CA THR A 340 -50.53 65.67 18.57
C THR A 340 -50.25 66.12 20.02
N THR A 341 -49.65 67.26 20.36
CA THR A 341 -49.23 68.49 19.66
C THR A 341 -48.18 69.22 20.53
N THR A 342 -47.32 70.04 19.91
CA THR A 342 -46.35 70.95 20.54
C THR A 342 -47.02 72.23 21.08
N THR A 343 -46.55 72.80 22.21
CA THR A 343 -46.39 74.27 22.40
C THR A 343 -45.40 74.53 23.56
N GLU A 344 -44.45 75.44 23.29
CA GLU A 344 -43.44 76.13 24.14
C GLU A 344 -42.76 75.45 25.34
#